data_AF-A0A3M4XVJ8-F1
#
_entry.id   AF-A0A3M4XVJ8-F1
#
_cell.length_a   1.000
_cell.length_b   1.000
_cell.length_c   1.000
_cell.angle_alpha   90.00
_cell.angle_beta   90.00
_cell.angle_gamma   90.00
#
_symmetry.space_group_name_H-M   'P 1'
#
loop_
_entity.id
_entity.type
_entity.pdbx_description
1 polymer ?
#
loop_
_entity_poly.entity_id
_entity_poly.type
_entity_poly.pdbx_seq_one_letter_code
_entity_poly.pdbx_strand_id
1 'polypeptide(L)'
;MGFGQPRKVIIDQLSVVLGLAQGQREPSDAALMDVAGALLYVESTLAGMAGSHEQVSREESRLPTTDLTQIHQLVIREARTVLQQAKDVILDYIDGEWDRQRLDPLCALIVQVRGALAMIPLARAASLLAACNEYIQEHLLVDETRPTWVQLDCLADTITGIEYYLERMLEDHQAPGDQVLDMAQQSLARLGYTPAADTLEVPLLEEIITQDELLELDDRKALVSPTQTIAQVLASPVSAVNPPARNVPTSLLPPSAGEEAVDDELRDVFLEEADEVLDA
;
A
#
# COMPACT_ATOMS: atom_id res chain seq x y z
N MET A 1 19.58 -41.70 1.36
CA MET A 1 20.67 -42.09 2.28
C MET A 1 21.69 -40.96 2.33
N GLY A 2 21.55 -39.98 3.24
CA GLY A 2 22.47 -38.82 3.28
C GLY A 2 22.60 -38.11 4.64
N PHE A 3 21.61 -38.26 5.53
CA PHE A 3 21.59 -37.58 6.84
C PHE A 3 22.11 -38.42 8.03
N GLY A 4 22.64 -39.62 7.78
CA GLY A 4 23.14 -40.50 8.84
C GLY A 4 24.43 -39.98 9.50
N GLN A 5 25.35 -39.45 8.70
CA GLN A 5 26.64 -38.92 9.16
C GLN A 5 26.46 -37.64 10.00
N PRO A 6 25.71 -36.60 9.54
CA PRO A 6 25.55 -35.36 10.30
C PRO A 6 24.79 -35.58 11.62
N ARG A 7 23.76 -36.45 11.61
CA ARG A 7 23.01 -36.80 12.82
C ARG A 7 23.89 -37.47 13.87
N LYS A 8 24.78 -38.37 13.47
CA LYS A 8 25.70 -39.04 14.40
C LYS A 8 26.66 -38.04 15.04
N VAL A 9 27.20 -37.11 14.25
CA VAL A 9 28.10 -36.05 14.74
C VAL A 9 27.40 -35.18 15.80
N ILE A 10 26.14 -34.79 15.60
CA ILE A 10 25.38 -34.01 16.60
C ILE A 10 25.20 -34.78 17.92
N ILE A 11 24.86 -36.07 17.85
CA ILE A 11 24.66 -36.90 19.05
C ILE A 11 25.97 -37.06 19.84
N ASP A 12 27.09 -37.23 19.12
CA ASP A 12 28.41 -37.35 19.75
C ASP A 12 28.80 -36.02 20.43
N GLN A 13 28.55 -34.86 19.78
CA GLN A 13 28.83 -33.55 20.39
C GLN A 13 27.92 -33.22 21.58
N LEU A 14 26.65 -33.64 21.55
CA LEU A 14 25.74 -33.49 22.69
C LEU A 14 26.28 -34.21 23.93
N SER A 15 26.85 -35.41 23.73
CA SER A 15 27.47 -36.18 24.81
C SER A 15 28.72 -35.49 25.37
N VAL A 16 29.51 -34.83 24.52
CA VAL A 16 30.67 -34.04 24.94
C VAL A 16 30.25 -32.81 25.74
N VAL A 17 29.26 -32.05 25.26
CA VAL A 17 28.76 -30.84 25.94
C VAL A 17 28.11 -31.16 27.28
N LEU A 18 27.33 -32.24 27.37
CA LEU A 18 26.76 -32.69 28.64
C LEU A 18 27.84 -33.12 29.64
N GLY A 19 28.91 -33.78 29.17
CA GLY A 19 30.06 -34.14 30.01
C GLY A 19 30.81 -32.92 30.56
N LEU A 20 30.91 -31.84 29.77
CA LEU A 20 31.45 -30.55 30.22
C LEU A 20 30.53 -29.87 31.24
N ALA A 21 29.22 -29.82 30.97
CA ALA A 21 28.23 -29.19 31.84
C ALA A 21 28.07 -29.89 33.20
N GLN A 22 28.27 -31.21 33.25
CA GLN A 22 28.23 -32.00 34.48
C GLN A 22 29.57 -32.03 35.23
N GLY A 23 30.60 -31.31 34.75
CA GLY A 23 31.92 -31.24 35.37
C GLY A 23 32.74 -32.54 35.27
N GLN A 24 32.33 -33.48 34.43
CA GLN A 24 33.03 -34.75 34.21
C GLN A 24 34.24 -34.60 33.27
N ARG A 25 34.36 -33.45 32.61
CA ARG A 25 35.44 -33.09 31.68
C ARG A 25 35.70 -31.58 31.78
N GLU A 26 36.96 -31.16 31.75
CA GLU A 26 37.28 -29.72 31.83
C GLU A 26 36.94 -29.00 30.52
N PRO A 27 36.23 -27.86 30.56
CA PRO A 27 35.91 -27.04 29.38
C PRO A 27 37.15 -26.28 28.93
N SER A 28 38.04 -26.98 28.26
CA SER A 28 39.20 -26.36 27.61
C SER A 28 38.79 -25.67 26.31
N ASP A 29 39.51 -24.62 25.96
CA ASP A 29 39.25 -23.85 24.74
C ASP A 29 39.34 -24.73 23.47
N ALA A 30 40.26 -25.70 23.48
CA ALA A 30 40.37 -26.72 22.43
C ALA A 30 39.10 -27.59 22.31
N ALA A 31 38.51 -28.02 23.44
CA ALA A 31 37.29 -28.82 23.41
C ALA A 31 36.07 -28.03 22.92
N LEU A 32 35.98 -26.75 23.28
CA LEU A 32 34.90 -25.87 22.81
C LEU A 32 35.06 -25.56 21.31
N MET A 33 36.29 -25.37 20.84
CA MET A 33 36.59 -25.12 19.44
C MET A 33 36.34 -26.35 18.56
N ASP A 34 36.61 -27.56 19.08
CA ASP A 34 36.28 -28.82 18.39
C ASP A 34 34.75 -29.03 18.28
N VAL A 35 33.98 -28.71 19.32
CA VAL A 35 32.51 -28.75 19.27
C VAL A 35 31.98 -27.75 18.24
N ALA A 36 32.48 -26.51 18.25
CA ALA A 36 32.07 -25.48 17.31
C ALA A 36 32.43 -25.87 15.86
N GLY A 37 33.62 -26.44 15.64
CA GLY A 37 34.04 -26.94 14.34
C GLY A 37 33.15 -28.09 13.83
N ALA A 38 32.76 -29.00 14.71
CA ALA A 38 31.85 -30.08 14.37
C ALA A 38 30.43 -29.58 14.03
N LEU A 39 29.93 -28.55 14.71
CA LEU A 39 28.62 -27.95 14.41
C LEU A 39 28.63 -27.17 13.09
N LEU A 40 29.70 -26.41 12.81
CA LEU A 40 29.87 -25.71 11.53
C LEU A 40 30.02 -26.67 10.34
N TYR A 41 30.68 -27.82 10.54
CA TYR A 41 30.75 -28.89 9.53
C TYR A 41 29.36 -29.48 9.24
N VAL A 42 28.57 -29.74 10.29
CA VAL A 42 27.19 -30.21 10.12
C VAL A 42 26.34 -29.17 9.39
N GLU A 43 26.43 -27.90 9.77
CA GLU A 43 25.73 -26.80 9.12
C GLU A 43 26.11 -26.65 7.65
N SER A 44 27.40 -26.68 7.33
CA SER A 44 27.89 -26.58 5.95
C SER A 44 27.47 -27.79 5.09
N THR A 45 27.44 -28.98 5.69
CA THR A 45 27.00 -30.20 5.00
C THR A 45 25.48 -30.21 4.79
N LEU A 46 24.71 -29.71 5.78
CA LEU A 46 23.26 -29.57 5.68
C LEU A 46 22.89 -28.51 4.63
N ALA A 47 23.57 -27.36 4.63
CA ALA A 47 23.40 -26.29 3.65
C ALA A 47 23.76 -26.77 2.23
N GLY A 48 24.83 -27.56 2.08
CA GLY A 48 25.24 -28.12 0.79
C GLY A 48 24.30 -29.18 0.24
N MET A 49 23.58 -29.92 1.10
CA MET A 49 22.55 -30.88 0.68
C MET A 49 21.16 -30.24 0.51
N ALA A 50 20.94 -29.08 1.15
CA ALA A 50 19.70 -28.30 1.06
C ALA A 50 19.61 -27.43 -0.19
N GLY A 51 20.68 -27.28 -0.98
CA GLY A 51 20.68 -26.45 -2.18
C GLY A 51 20.68 -24.95 -1.85
N SER A 52 21.44 -24.20 -2.63
CA SER A 52 21.73 -22.78 -2.42
C SER A 52 20.47 -21.89 -2.36
N HIS A 53 20.43 -21.01 -1.36
CA HIS A 53 19.64 -19.77 -1.26
C HIS A 53 18.28 -19.74 -1.99
N GLU A 54 17.27 -20.30 -1.34
CA GLU A 54 15.91 -19.75 -1.30
C GLU A 54 15.15 -20.43 -0.14
N GLN A 55 14.27 -19.67 0.53
CA GLN A 55 13.22 -20.15 1.43
C GLN A 55 13.60 -20.62 2.85
N VAL A 56 13.47 -19.71 3.82
CA VAL A 56 12.55 -19.95 4.94
C VAL A 56 11.76 -18.67 5.22
N SER A 57 10.88 -18.31 4.27
CA SER A 57 9.55 -17.83 4.65
C SER A 57 8.57 -18.64 3.79
N ARG A 58 7.63 -19.26 4.48
CA ARG A 58 6.85 -20.43 4.08
C ARG A 58 6.09 -20.25 2.78
N GLU A 59 6.05 -21.31 1.98
CA GLU A 59 5.13 -21.52 0.86
C GLU A 59 3.68 -21.25 1.27
N GLU A 60 3.17 -20.08 0.90
CA GLU A 60 1.79 -19.89 0.49
C GLU A 60 1.82 -18.76 -0.56
N SER A 61 1.41 -19.08 -1.79
CA SER A 61 1.36 -18.16 -2.94
C SER A 61 2.63 -18.04 -3.82
N ARG A 62 2.76 -18.99 -4.76
CA ARG A 62 3.57 -18.84 -5.98
C ARG A 62 2.90 -17.85 -6.94
N LEU A 63 2.88 -16.57 -6.58
CA LEU A 63 2.59 -15.47 -7.49
C LEU A 63 3.85 -14.62 -7.71
N PRO A 64 3.94 -13.82 -8.80
CA PRO A 64 5.06 -12.93 -9.07
C PRO A 64 5.14 -11.78 -8.04
N THR A 65 5.63 -12.04 -6.83
CA THR A 65 5.71 -11.06 -5.72
C THR A 65 6.89 -10.09 -5.84
N THR A 66 7.90 -10.43 -6.65
CA THR A 66 9.01 -9.54 -7.00
C THR A 66 8.52 -8.28 -7.71
N ASP A 67 7.49 -8.42 -8.57
CA ASP A 67 6.90 -7.30 -9.30
C ASP A 67 6.11 -6.39 -8.35
N LEU A 68 5.28 -6.96 -7.46
CA LEU A 68 4.46 -6.18 -6.54
C LEU A 68 5.28 -5.35 -5.55
N THR A 69 6.34 -5.92 -4.98
CA THR A 69 7.22 -5.19 -4.06
C THR A 69 7.96 -4.07 -4.79
N GLN A 70 8.41 -4.32 -6.02
CA GLN A 70 9.07 -3.31 -6.85
C GLN A 70 8.11 -2.19 -7.26
N ILE A 71 6.87 -2.53 -7.60
CA ILE A 71 5.78 -1.56 -7.87
C ILE A 71 5.55 -0.71 -6.62
N HIS A 72 5.42 -1.30 -5.44
CA HIS A 72 5.25 -0.53 -4.20
C HIS A 72 6.42 0.42 -3.96
N GLN A 73 7.66 -0.04 -4.09
CA GLN A 73 8.84 0.83 -3.95
C GLN A 73 8.90 1.94 -5.00
N LEU A 74 8.48 1.66 -6.23
CA LEU A 74 8.38 2.67 -7.29
C LEU A 74 7.35 3.73 -6.94
N VAL A 75 6.16 3.32 -6.49
CA VAL A 75 5.10 4.22 -6.03
C VAL A 75 5.58 5.07 -4.86
N ILE A 76 6.28 4.50 -3.89
CA ILE A 76 6.84 5.25 -2.75
C ILE A 76 7.88 6.28 -3.22
N ARG A 77 8.78 5.92 -4.14
CA ARG A 77 9.74 6.88 -4.71
C ARG A 77 9.05 8.04 -5.43
N GLU A 78 8.07 7.73 -6.27
CA GLU A 78 7.29 8.74 -6.99
C GLU A 78 6.53 9.65 -6.03
N ALA A 79 5.85 9.07 -5.03
CA ALA A 79 5.15 9.80 -3.98
C ALA A 79 6.07 10.80 -3.28
N ARG A 80 7.30 10.41 -2.94
CA ARG A 80 8.29 11.32 -2.34
C ARG A 80 8.69 12.45 -3.30
N THR A 81 8.91 12.16 -4.57
CA THR A 81 9.22 13.19 -5.57
C THR A 81 8.09 14.21 -5.69
N VAL A 82 6.84 13.76 -5.68
CA VAL A 82 5.66 14.65 -5.74
C VAL A 82 5.49 15.43 -4.43
N LEU A 83 5.76 14.84 -3.26
CA LEU A 83 5.79 15.58 -1.98
C LEU A 83 6.88 16.66 -1.95
N GLN A 84 8.04 16.41 -2.56
CA GLN A 84 9.06 17.45 -2.71
C GLN A 84 8.54 18.61 -3.55
N GLN A 85 7.89 18.34 -4.69
CA GLN A 85 7.26 19.39 -5.50
C GLN A 85 6.21 20.18 -4.72
N ALA A 86 5.40 19.51 -3.89
CA ALA A 86 4.42 20.18 -3.05
C ALA A 86 5.06 21.14 -2.03
N LYS A 87 6.20 20.74 -1.41
CA LYS A 87 6.97 21.63 -0.53
C LYS A 87 7.55 22.82 -1.30
N ASP A 88 8.09 22.60 -2.49
CA ASP A 88 8.65 23.67 -3.33
C ASP A 88 7.56 24.70 -3.69
N VAL A 89 6.34 24.24 -3.99
CA VAL A 89 5.18 25.13 -4.21
C VAL A 89 4.84 25.97 -2.97
N ILE A 90 4.89 25.37 -1.77
CA ILE A 90 4.68 26.11 -0.51
C ILE A 90 5.79 27.15 -0.28
N LEU A 91 7.04 26.81 -0.58
CA LEU A 91 8.16 27.75 -0.51
C LEU A 91 7.99 28.90 -1.51
N ASP A 92 7.62 28.60 -2.76
CA ASP A 92 7.36 29.60 -3.78
C ASP A 92 6.22 30.56 -3.39
N TYR A 93 5.20 30.06 -2.69
CA TYR A 93 4.12 30.88 -2.13
C TYR A 93 4.62 31.85 -1.05
N ILE A 94 5.49 31.37 -0.15
CA ILE A 94 6.09 32.17 0.91
C ILE A 94 7.01 33.25 0.32
N ASP A 95 7.89 32.86 -0.62
CA ASP A 95 8.82 33.76 -1.29
C ASP A 95 8.12 34.74 -2.23
N GLY A 96 6.96 34.35 -2.77
CA GLY A 96 6.11 35.13 -3.65
C GLY A 96 5.20 36.14 -2.96
N GLU A 97 5.56 36.61 -1.77
CA GLU A 97 4.77 37.57 -0.98
C GLU A 97 3.32 37.14 -0.73
N TRP A 98 3.08 35.84 -0.54
CA TRP A 98 1.75 35.25 -0.27
C TRP A 98 0.80 35.27 -1.48
N ASP A 99 1.34 35.24 -2.70
CA ASP A 99 0.55 35.12 -3.94
C ASP A 99 -0.09 33.74 -4.07
N ARG A 100 -1.41 33.68 -3.87
CA ARG A 100 -2.21 32.44 -3.91
C ARG A 100 -2.17 31.73 -5.26
N GLN A 101 -1.94 32.44 -6.38
CA GLN A 101 -1.85 31.79 -7.70
C GLN A 101 -0.72 30.76 -7.76
N ARG A 102 0.30 30.93 -6.91
CA ARG A 102 1.42 29.99 -6.82
C ARG A 102 1.01 28.66 -6.21
N LEU A 103 -0.07 28.62 -5.44
CA LEU A 103 -0.61 27.41 -4.81
C LEU A 103 -1.53 26.61 -5.73
N ASP A 104 -1.85 27.10 -6.93
CA ASP A 104 -2.70 26.42 -7.92
C ASP A 104 -2.38 24.91 -8.09
N PRO A 105 -1.11 24.45 -8.20
CA PRO A 105 -0.82 23.03 -8.35
C PRO A 105 -0.89 22.24 -7.03
N LEU A 106 -0.86 22.89 -5.85
CA LEU A 106 -0.60 22.22 -4.57
C LEU A 106 -1.64 21.14 -4.25
N CYS A 107 -2.93 21.45 -4.39
CA CYS A 107 -4.00 20.49 -4.10
C CYS A 107 -3.91 19.25 -5.01
N ALA A 108 -3.60 19.45 -6.30
CA ALA A 108 -3.46 18.35 -7.25
C ALA A 108 -2.31 17.41 -6.86
N LEU A 109 -1.16 17.97 -6.44
CA LEU A 109 0.01 17.19 -5.98
C LEU A 109 -0.34 16.38 -4.72
N ILE A 110 -0.97 17.00 -3.72
CA ILE A 110 -1.36 16.29 -2.48
C ILE A 110 -2.38 15.18 -2.75
N VAL A 111 -3.37 15.44 -3.61
CA VAL A 111 -4.37 14.44 -4.03
C VAL A 111 -3.71 13.28 -4.78
N GLN A 112 -2.73 13.56 -5.65
CA GLN A 112 -1.98 12.54 -6.38
C GLN A 112 -1.22 11.62 -5.42
N VAL A 113 -0.48 12.18 -4.45
CA VAL A 113 0.23 11.37 -3.45
C VAL A 113 -0.75 10.58 -2.60
N ARG A 114 -1.84 11.19 -2.14
CA ARG A 114 -2.89 10.48 -1.40
C ARG A 114 -3.42 9.27 -2.18
N GLY A 115 -3.74 9.45 -3.46
CA GLY A 115 -4.21 8.38 -4.33
C GLY A 115 -3.17 7.27 -4.48
N ALA A 116 -1.91 7.64 -4.71
CA ALA A 116 -0.80 6.69 -4.81
C ALA A 116 -0.65 5.86 -3.53
N LEU A 117 -0.68 6.50 -2.35
CA LEU A 117 -0.61 5.85 -1.04
C LEU A 117 -1.88 5.12 -0.61
N ALA A 118 -2.99 5.26 -1.34
CA ALA A 118 -4.19 4.43 -1.16
C ALA A 118 -4.14 3.17 -2.04
N MET A 119 -3.44 3.23 -3.19
CA MET A 119 -3.24 2.08 -4.08
C MET A 119 -2.25 1.06 -3.51
N ILE A 120 -1.25 1.53 -2.77
CA ILE A 120 -0.39 0.68 -1.94
C ILE A 120 -0.88 0.84 -0.50
N PRO A 121 -1.09 -0.21 0.32
CA PRO A 121 -1.94 -0.16 1.52
C PRO A 121 -1.35 0.65 2.69
N LEU A 122 -1.16 1.96 2.49
CA LEU A 122 -0.61 2.95 3.41
C LEU A 122 -1.70 3.96 3.78
N ALA A 123 -2.89 3.43 4.12
CA ALA A 123 -4.10 4.18 4.39
C ALA A 123 -3.90 5.29 5.42
N ARG A 124 -3.11 5.02 6.47
CA ARG A 124 -2.77 6.00 7.50
C ARG A 124 -2.06 7.25 6.92
N ALA A 125 -1.03 7.06 6.09
CA ALA A 125 -0.35 8.18 5.46
C ALA A 125 -1.24 8.92 4.45
N ALA A 126 -2.09 8.17 3.72
CA ALA A 126 -3.08 8.76 2.82
C ALA A 126 -4.12 9.62 3.58
N SER A 127 -4.62 9.16 4.73
CA SER A 127 -5.60 9.88 5.56
C SER A 127 -5.03 11.20 6.10
N LEU A 128 -3.74 11.23 6.49
CA LEU A 128 -3.06 12.44 6.91
C LEU A 128 -2.95 13.45 5.75
N LEU A 129 -2.59 12.98 4.54
CA LEU A 129 -2.57 13.85 3.36
C LEU A 129 -3.97 14.36 2.97
N ALA A 130 -5.01 13.57 3.21
CA ALA A 130 -6.39 14.02 3.01
C ALA A 130 -6.71 15.21 3.91
N ALA A 131 -6.42 15.10 5.21
CA ALA A 131 -6.65 16.18 6.18
C ALA A 131 -5.72 17.39 5.94
N CYS A 132 -4.48 17.20 5.48
CA CYS A 132 -3.64 18.30 4.99
C CYS A 132 -4.31 19.04 3.81
N ASN A 133 -4.91 18.30 2.88
CA ASN A 133 -5.56 18.88 1.71
C ASN A 133 -6.84 19.64 2.07
N GLU A 134 -7.54 19.25 3.12
CA GLU A 134 -8.66 20.02 3.69
C GLU A 134 -8.16 21.35 4.24
N TYR A 135 -7.12 21.33 5.10
CA TYR A 135 -6.50 22.55 5.63
C TYR A 135 -6.02 23.50 4.53
N ILE A 136 -5.36 22.98 3.49
CA ILE A 136 -4.87 23.78 2.35
C ILE A 136 -6.03 24.46 1.62
N GLN A 137 -7.11 23.73 1.34
CA GLN A 137 -8.26 24.31 0.65
C GLN A 137 -8.95 25.38 1.47
N GLU A 138 -9.19 25.12 2.75
CA GLU A 138 -9.94 26.02 3.61
C GLU A 138 -9.13 27.28 3.96
N HIS A 139 -7.86 27.14 4.36
CA HIS A 139 -7.08 28.24 4.93
C HIS A 139 -6.02 28.85 4.01
N LEU A 140 -5.50 28.10 3.03
CA LEU A 140 -4.47 28.63 2.13
C LEU A 140 -5.07 29.16 0.82
N LEU A 141 -6.13 28.51 0.31
CA LEU A 141 -6.74 28.87 -0.98
C LEU A 141 -8.00 29.74 -0.85
N VAL A 142 -8.86 29.49 0.14
CA VAL A 142 -10.15 30.19 0.28
C VAL A 142 -10.10 31.36 1.25
N ASP A 143 -9.54 31.18 2.45
CA ASP A 143 -9.50 32.22 3.48
C ASP A 143 -8.73 33.47 3.01
N GLU A 144 -9.31 34.66 3.22
CA GLU A 144 -8.68 35.92 2.88
C GLU A 144 -7.51 36.27 3.81
N THR A 145 -7.51 35.71 5.02
CA THR A 145 -6.45 35.93 6.00
C THR A 145 -5.20 35.13 5.67
N ARG A 146 -4.03 35.73 5.94
CA ARG A 146 -2.75 35.04 5.70
C ARG A 146 -2.49 34.03 6.81
N PRO A 147 -2.03 32.81 6.48
CA PRO A 147 -1.67 31.85 7.51
C PRO A 147 -0.46 32.37 8.31
N THR A 148 -0.47 32.09 9.60
CA THR A 148 0.65 32.40 10.48
C THR A 148 1.82 31.46 10.20
N TRP A 149 3.04 31.91 10.51
CA TRP A 149 4.25 31.08 10.41
C TRP A 149 4.13 29.76 11.18
N VAL A 150 3.52 29.78 12.37
CA VAL A 150 3.29 28.58 13.16
C VAL A 150 2.40 27.59 12.43
N GLN A 151 1.38 28.06 11.70
CA GLN A 151 0.52 27.19 10.91
C GLN A 151 1.28 26.58 9.71
N LEU A 152 2.10 27.38 9.02
CA LEU A 152 2.94 26.86 7.94
C LEU A 152 3.95 25.82 8.44
N ASP A 153 4.60 26.07 9.58
CA ASP A 153 5.52 25.12 10.22
C ASP A 153 4.81 23.81 10.55
N CYS A 154 3.60 23.87 11.13
CA CYS A 154 2.83 22.65 11.44
C CYS A 154 2.45 21.85 10.18
N LEU A 155 2.09 22.54 9.08
CA LEU A 155 1.81 21.89 7.80
C LEU A 155 3.09 21.24 7.23
N ALA A 156 4.21 21.97 7.26
CA ALA A 156 5.50 21.49 6.79
C ALA A 156 6.01 20.29 7.60
N ASP A 157 5.88 20.32 8.93
CA ASP A 157 6.22 19.20 9.82
C ASP A 157 5.39 17.96 9.50
N THR A 158 4.11 18.14 9.18
CA THR A 158 3.22 17.03 8.80
C THR A 158 3.66 16.41 7.48
N ILE A 159 3.87 17.22 6.43
CA ILE A 159 4.31 16.75 5.11
C ILE A 159 5.69 16.07 5.19
N THR A 160 6.62 16.67 5.96
CA THR A 160 7.98 16.14 6.16
C THR A 160 7.96 14.83 6.96
N GLY A 161 7.10 14.72 7.97
CA GLY A 161 6.92 13.48 8.71
C GLY A 161 6.42 12.34 7.82
N ILE A 162 5.46 12.62 6.94
CA ILE A 162 4.96 11.63 5.96
C ILE A 162 6.06 11.22 4.99
N GLU A 163 6.82 12.17 4.44
CA GLU A 163 7.94 11.89 3.55
C GLU A 163 9.03 11.04 4.23
N TYR A 164 9.37 11.36 5.48
CA TYR A 164 10.35 10.59 6.25
C TYR A 164 9.87 9.17 6.54
N TYR A 165 8.57 9.00 6.83
CA TYR A 165 7.96 7.68 6.95
C TYR A 165 8.14 6.86 5.66
N LEU A 166 7.85 7.48 4.50
CA LEU A 166 8.02 6.84 3.19
C LEU A 166 9.48 6.49 2.87
N GLU A 167 10.43 7.36 3.22
CA GLU A 167 11.85 7.09 3.07
C GLU A 167 12.27 5.87 3.90
N ARG A 168 11.84 5.82 5.15
CA ARG A 168 12.12 4.70 6.05
C ARG A 168 11.52 3.39 5.56
N MET A 169 10.34 3.42 4.93
CA MET A 169 9.76 2.25 4.28
C MET A 169 10.60 1.72 3.10
N LEU A 170 11.31 2.58 2.37
CA LEU A 170 12.22 2.14 1.31
C LEU A 170 13.47 1.45 1.86
N GLU A 171 13.95 1.90 3.02
CA GLU A 171 15.13 1.34 3.69
C GLU A 171 14.83 0.00 4.38
N ASP A 172 13.76 -0.06 5.17
CA ASP A 172 13.35 -1.23 5.93
C ASP A 172 11.83 -1.27 6.12
N HIS A 173 11.18 -2.20 5.41
CA HIS A 173 9.71 -2.33 5.41
C HIS A 173 9.17 -2.84 6.75
N GLN A 174 10.02 -3.40 7.63
CA GLN A 174 9.65 -3.93 8.93
C GLN A 174 9.99 -2.97 10.09
N ALA A 175 10.68 -1.87 9.79
CA ALA A 175 11.05 -0.91 10.81
C ALA A 175 9.81 -0.19 11.36
N PRO A 176 9.72 0.06 12.68
CA PRO A 176 8.60 0.80 13.26
C PRO A 176 8.59 2.23 12.72
N GLY A 177 7.73 2.50 11.75
CA GLY A 177 7.49 3.82 11.15
C GLY A 177 6.32 4.57 11.79
N ASP A 178 5.51 3.88 12.60
CA ASP A 178 4.27 4.43 13.14
C ASP A 178 4.44 5.64 14.06
N GLN A 179 5.57 5.71 14.79
CA GLN A 179 5.87 6.86 15.65
C GLN A 179 6.07 8.15 14.86
N VAL A 180 6.61 8.06 13.64
CA VAL A 180 6.77 9.23 12.76
C VAL A 180 5.41 9.77 12.34
N LEU A 181 4.48 8.87 12.00
CA LEU A 181 3.11 9.25 11.65
C LEU A 181 2.34 9.77 12.88
N ASP A 182 2.65 9.30 14.09
CA ASP A 182 2.09 9.88 15.33
C ASP A 182 2.50 11.35 15.49
N MET A 183 3.77 11.66 15.23
CA MET A 183 4.29 13.03 15.28
C MET A 183 3.67 13.91 14.19
N ALA A 184 3.56 13.40 12.95
CA ALA A 184 2.90 14.12 11.86
C ALA A 184 1.43 14.42 12.20
N GLN A 185 0.71 13.44 12.78
CA GLN A 185 -0.66 13.63 13.22
C GLN A 185 -0.78 14.68 14.34
N GLN A 186 0.16 14.72 15.28
CA GLN A 186 0.17 15.75 16.33
C GLN A 186 0.41 17.15 15.76
N SER A 187 1.31 17.29 14.79
CA SER A 187 1.52 18.57 14.09
C SER A 187 0.27 19.01 13.35
N LEU A 188 -0.42 18.10 12.66
CA LEU A 188 -1.69 18.39 11.99
C LEU A 188 -2.81 18.75 12.98
N ALA A 189 -2.88 18.08 14.12
CA ALA A 189 -3.86 18.37 15.16
C ALA A 189 -3.71 19.79 15.73
N ARG A 190 -2.50 20.35 15.73
CA ARG A 190 -2.26 21.76 16.12
C ARG A 190 -2.86 22.76 15.13
N LEU A 191 -3.13 22.34 13.88
CA LEU A 191 -3.89 23.11 12.90
C LEU A 191 -5.40 23.00 13.09
N GLY A 192 -5.87 22.12 13.99
CA GLY A 192 -7.29 21.82 14.18
C GLY A 192 -7.81 20.71 13.26
N TYR A 193 -6.93 20.02 12.55
CA TYR A 193 -7.28 18.98 11.59
C TYR A 193 -6.86 17.61 12.11
N THR A 194 -7.70 16.60 11.89
CA THR A 194 -7.41 15.22 12.25
C THR A 194 -7.77 14.33 11.07
N PRO A 195 -6.94 13.31 10.74
CA PRO A 195 -7.29 12.37 9.69
C PRO A 195 -8.63 11.70 10.02
N ALA A 196 -9.52 11.59 9.04
CA ALA A 196 -10.70 10.77 9.18
C ALA A 196 -10.27 9.34 9.54
N ALA A 197 -10.91 8.74 10.53
CA ALA A 197 -10.68 7.33 10.82
C ALA A 197 -11.02 6.52 9.55
N ASP A 198 -10.26 5.47 9.28
CA ASP A 198 -10.51 4.49 8.19
C ASP A 198 -11.85 3.73 8.33
N THR A 199 -12.81 4.28 9.08
CA THR A 199 -14.22 3.97 8.95
C THR A 199 -14.70 4.61 7.64
N LEU A 200 -14.37 3.98 6.51
CA LEU A 200 -15.34 3.93 5.42
C LEU A 200 -16.54 3.15 5.98
N GLU A 201 -17.40 3.84 6.74
CA GLU A 201 -18.81 3.49 6.78
C GLU A 201 -19.30 3.71 5.35
N VAL A 202 -19.01 2.75 4.47
CA VAL A 202 -19.87 2.53 3.32
C VAL A 202 -21.23 2.31 3.96
N PRO A 203 -22.23 3.19 3.77
CA PRO A 203 -23.55 2.92 4.28
C PRO A 203 -23.97 1.61 3.65
N LEU A 204 -23.88 0.52 4.41
CA LEU A 204 -24.43 -0.75 4.03
C LEU A 204 -25.93 -0.47 4.03
N LEU A 205 -26.53 -0.46 2.84
CA LEU A 205 -27.98 -0.44 2.74
C LEU A 205 -28.46 -1.74 3.37
N GLU A 206 -28.86 -1.68 4.65
CA GLU A 206 -29.36 -2.83 5.40
C GLU A 206 -30.70 -3.32 4.84
N GLU A 207 -31.39 -2.47 4.08
CA GLU A 207 -32.56 -2.82 3.29
C GLU A 207 -32.25 -2.88 1.80
N ILE A 208 -32.60 -4.00 1.18
CA ILE A 208 -32.75 -4.12 -0.26
C ILE A 208 -33.87 -3.16 -0.65
N ILE A 209 -33.54 -2.04 -1.30
CA ILE A 209 -34.54 -1.10 -1.80
C ILE A 209 -35.47 -1.86 -2.73
N THR A 210 -36.76 -1.93 -2.39
CA THR A 210 -37.74 -2.60 -3.23
C THR A 210 -38.03 -1.76 -4.48
N GLN A 211 -38.48 -2.40 -5.56
CA GLN A 211 -38.74 -1.69 -6.83
C GLN A 211 -39.81 -0.58 -6.69
N ASP A 212 -40.75 -0.74 -5.75
CA ASP A 212 -41.76 0.28 -5.41
C ASP A 212 -41.12 1.49 -4.71
N GLU A 213 -40.25 1.28 -3.72
CA GLU A 213 -39.54 2.38 -3.04
C GLU A 213 -38.59 3.14 -3.98
N LEU A 214 -37.99 2.43 -4.94
CA LEU A 214 -37.16 3.05 -5.97
C LEU A 214 -37.99 4.00 -6.87
N LEU A 215 -39.23 3.64 -7.19
CA LEU A 215 -40.16 4.47 -7.97
C LEU A 215 -40.65 5.68 -7.16
N GLU A 216 -40.94 5.53 -5.86
CA GLU A 216 -41.33 6.64 -5.00
C GLU A 216 -40.19 7.66 -4.79
N LEU A 217 -38.93 7.21 -4.77
CA LEU A 217 -37.76 8.08 -4.71
C LEU A 217 -37.54 8.85 -6.03
N ASP A 218 -37.89 8.27 -7.17
CA ASP A 218 -37.79 8.91 -8.49
C ASP A 218 -38.86 10.01 -8.66
N ASP A 219 -40.09 9.74 -8.19
CA ASP A 219 -41.18 10.74 -8.15
C ASP A 219 -40.87 11.91 -7.20
N ARG A 220 -40.16 11.65 -6.08
CA ARG A 220 -39.69 12.71 -5.18
C ARG A 220 -38.56 13.55 -5.78
N LYS A 221 -37.69 12.96 -6.61
CA LYS A 221 -36.65 13.68 -7.37
C LYS A 221 -37.25 14.59 -8.44
N ALA A 222 -38.40 14.24 -9.02
CA ALA A 222 -39.09 15.07 -10.01
C ALA A 222 -39.66 16.39 -9.42
N LEU A 223 -39.80 16.49 -8.09
CA LEU A 223 -40.31 17.69 -7.39
C LEU A 223 -39.20 18.68 -6.97
N VAL A 224 -37.93 18.32 -7.14
CA VAL A 224 -36.78 19.22 -6.95
C VAL A 224 -36.35 19.71 -8.34
N SER A 225 -36.30 21.04 -8.54
CA SER A 225 -35.86 21.68 -9.79
C SER A 225 -34.61 21.01 -10.40
N PRO A 226 -34.48 20.99 -11.75
CA PRO A 226 -33.56 20.10 -12.46
C PRO A 226 -32.13 20.63 -12.39
N THR A 227 -31.43 20.36 -11.29
CA THR A 227 -29.97 20.49 -11.22
C THR A 227 -29.35 19.14 -11.49
N GLN A 228 -28.99 18.93 -12.76
CA GLN A 228 -28.20 17.83 -13.31
C GLN A 228 -28.71 16.41 -13.00
N THR A 229 -29.39 15.83 -13.98
CA THR A 229 -29.66 14.38 -14.01
C THR A 229 -28.34 13.59 -14.06
N ILE A 230 -28.36 12.37 -13.52
CA ILE A 230 -27.22 11.44 -13.56
C ILE A 230 -26.73 11.22 -15.01
N ALA A 231 -27.64 11.19 -15.99
CA ALA A 231 -27.29 11.15 -17.41
C ALA A 231 -26.45 12.35 -17.87
N GLN A 232 -26.70 13.55 -17.32
CA GLN A 232 -25.94 14.78 -17.61
C GLN A 232 -24.58 14.82 -16.90
N VAL A 233 -24.49 14.21 -15.70
CA VAL A 233 -23.23 14.01 -14.98
C VAL A 233 -22.34 13.00 -15.71
N LEU A 234 -22.91 11.88 -16.18
CA LEU A 234 -22.18 10.88 -16.98
C LEU A 234 -21.80 11.38 -18.37
N ALA A 235 -22.56 12.34 -18.93
CA ALA A 235 -22.23 13.01 -20.18
C ALA A 235 -21.20 14.15 -20.01
N SER A 236 -20.83 14.49 -18.77
CA SER A 236 -19.78 15.48 -18.52
C SER A 236 -18.41 14.81 -18.76
N PRO A 237 -17.48 15.47 -19.47
CA PRO A 237 -16.17 14.88 -19.74
C PRO A 237 -15.47 14.58 -18.41
N VAL A 238 -15.09 13.32 -18.22
CA VAL A 238 -14.34 12.83 -17.06
C VAL A 238 -13.09 13.70 -16.91
N SER A 239 -12.87 14.18 -15.69
CA SER A 239 -11.71 14.99 -15.30
C SER A 239 -10.40 14.41 -15.87
N ALA A 240 -9.48 15.28 -16.29
CA ALA A 240 -8.24 14.94 -17.01
C ALA A 240 -7.30 13.95 -16.29
N VAL A 241 -7.63 13.56 -15.05
CA VAL A 241 -6.92 12.58 -14.24
C VAL A 241 -7.12 11.14 -14.75
N ASN A 242 -8.21 10.86 -15.47
CA ASN A 242 -8.41 9.57 -16.14
C ASN A 242 -9.03 9.78 -17.52
N PRO A 243 -8.23 10.11 -18.56
CA PRO A 243 -8.76 10.23 -19.90
C PRO A 243 -9.46 8.92 -20.29
N PRO A 244 -10.62 8.97 -20.96
CA PRO A 244 -11.27 7.74 -21.44
C PRO A 244 -10.24 6.93 -22.23
N ALA A 245 -10.20 5.61 -22.00
CA ALA A 245 -9.28 4.70 -22.65
C ALA A 245 -9.40 4.86 -24.18
N ARG A 246 -8.56 5.72 -24.77
CA ARG A 246 -8.57 6.01 -26.21
C ARG A 246 -8.13 4.81 -27.03
N ASN A 247 -7.40 3.90 -26.38
CA ASN A 247 -6.94 2.65 -26.94
C ASN A 247 -7.57 1.51 -26.15
N VAL A 248 -8.67 0.96 -26.66
CA VAL A 248 -9.19 -0.31 -26.19
C VAL A 248 -8.23 -1.39 -26.72
N PRO A 249 -7.60 -2.21 -25.85
CA PRO A 249 -6.81 -3.35 -26.30
C PRO A 249 -7.65 -4.19 -27.26
N THR A 250 -7.05 -4.67 -28.36
CA THR A 250 -7.75 -5.52 -29.33
C THR A 250 -8.39 -6.76 -28.71
N SER A 251 -7.87 -7.22 -27.56
CA SER A 251 -8.42 -8.32 -26.77
C SER A 251 -9.77 -8.04 -26.10
N LEU A 252 -10.17 -6.76 -25.96
CA LEU A 252 -11.44 -6.34 -25.35
C LEU A 252 -12.48 -5.90 -26.39
N LEU A 253 -12.13 -5.95 -27.68
CA LEU A 253 -13.12 -5.78 -28.75
C LEU A 253 -13.97 -7.04 -28.85
N PRO A 254 -15.28 -6.91 -29.11
CA PRO A 254 -16.08 -8.08 -29.41
C PRO A 254 -15.49 -8.82 -30.62
N PRO A 255 -15.62 -10.16 -30.66
CA PRO A 255 -15.14 -10.97 -31.77
C PRO A 255 -15.72 -10.44 -33.09
N SER A 256 -14.93 -10.53 -34.15
CA SER A 256 -15.32 -9.97 -35.44
C SER A 256 -16.56 -10.71 -35.98
N ALA A 257 -17.43 -10.04 -36.75
CA ALA A 257 -18.71 -10.61 -37.20
C ALA A 257 -18.59 -11.85 -38.12
N GLY A 258 -17.37 -12.25 -38.51
CA GLY A 258 -17.09 -13.47 -39.26
C GLY A 258 -16.21 -14.48 -38.51
N GLU A 259 -15.98 -14.26 -37.21
CA GLU A 259 -15.25 -15.18 -36.35
C GLU A 259 -16.13 -16.38 -36.00
N GLU A 260 -15.56 -17.57 -36.16
CA GLU A 260 -16.25 -18.83 -35.89
C GLU A 260 -16.57 -18.92 -34.39
N ALA A 261 -17.81 -19.31 -34.06
CA ALA A 261 -18.21 -19.45 -32.67
C ALA A 261 -17.31 -20.46 -31.96
N VAL A 262 -17.12 -20.28 -30.64
CA VAL A 262 -16.41 -21.25 -29.81
C VAL A 262 -17.10 -22.60 -29.96
N ASP A 263 -16.30 -23.66 -30.13
CA ASP A 263 -16.78 -25.03 -30.28
C ASP A 263 -17.74 -25.39 -29.13
N ASP A 264 -18.85 -26.06 -29.45
CA ASP A 264 -19.86 -26.44 -28.46
C ASP A 264 -19.25 -27.39 -27.40
N GLU A 265 -18.28 -28.23 -27.78
CA GLU A 265 -17.55 -29.10 -26.85
C GLU A 265 -16.72 -28.30 -25.83
N LEU A 266 -16.07 -27.20 -26.26
CA LEU A 266 -15.34 -26.30 -25.37
C LEU A 266 -16.26 -25.48 -24.47
N ARG A 267 -17.44 -25.09 -24.98
CA ARG A 267 -18.43 -24.37 -24.18
C ARG A 267 -18.97 -25.25 -23.06
N ASP A 268 -19.24 -26.51 -23.33
CA ASP A 268 -19.77 -27.44 -22.35
C ASP A 268 -18.74 -27.74 -21.25
N VAL A 269 -17.45 -27.92 -21.60
CA VAL A 269 -16.36 -28.05 -20.62
C VAL A 269 -16.24 -26.81 -19.72
N PHE A 270 -16.35 -25.61 -20.29
CA PHE A 270 -16.27 -24.36 -19.52
C PHE A 270 -17.43 -24.22 -18.53
N LEU A 271 -18.62 -24.69 -18.89
CA LEU A 271 -19.79 -24.66 -18.01
C LEU A 271 -19.68 -25.70 -16.89
N GLU A 272 -19.14 -26.89 -17.19
CA GLU A 272 -18.89 -27.93 -16.19
C GLU A 272 -17.86 -27.49 -15.15
N GLU A 273 -16.73 -26.92 -15.58
CA GLU A 273 -15.70 -26.38 -14.68
C GLU A 273 -16.20 -25.18 -13.86
N ALA A 274 -17.07 -24.34 -14.43
CA ALA A 274 -17.66 -23.21 -13.70
C ALA A 274 -18.62 -23.67 -12.59
N ASP A 275 -19.40 -24.73 -12.83
CA ASP A 275 -20.25 -25.35 -11.81
C ASP A 275 -19.40 -25.99 -10.70
N GLU A 276 -18.31 -26.70 -11.06
CA GLU A 276 -17.40 -27.29 -10.06
C GLU A 276 -16.74 -26.25 -9.14
N VAL A 277 -16.41 -25.06 -9.65
CA VAL A 277 -15.82 -23.98 -8.83
C VAL A 277 -16.86 -23.35 -7.90
N LEU A 278 -18.14 -23.29 -8.30
CA LEU A 278 -19.21 -22.75 -7.47
C LEU A 278 -19.62 -23.71 -6.34
N ASP A 279 -19.42 -25.01 -6.55
CA ASP A 279 -19.68 -26.07 -5.58
C ASP A 279 -18.48 -26.37 -4.64
N ALA A 280 -17.33 -25.69 -4.81
CA ALA A 280 -16.09 -25.85 -4.03
C ALA A 280 -15.94 -24.80 -2.90
#